data_AF-A0A2R6T6C8-F1
#
_entry.id   AF-A0A2R6T6C8-F1
#
_cell.length_a   1.000
_cell.length_b   1.000
_cell.length_c   1.000
_cell.angle_alpha   90.00
_cell.angle_beta   90.00
_cell.angle_gamma   90.00
#
_symmetry.space_group_name_H-M   'P 1'
#
loop_
_entity.id
_entity.type
_entity.pdbx_description
1 polymer ?
#
loop_
_entity_poly.entity_id
_entity_poly.type
_entity_poly.pdbx_seq_one_letter_code
_entity_poly.pdbx_strand_id
1 'polypeptide(L)'
;MVEEVIKKNGEVEGFIKEKIVVSAIEAGAEYRRAKKIADKIKNKFKDQETVKTSDIRSTIIKELLNEKDIIPQEKLANCTERISEIEEELKDRASYGASEILLISFKNTDEVNKFTNEIGKKQNIKIKEINHIKDKYVIEIKIRPPTQSLY
;
A
#
# COMPACT_ATOMS: atom_id res chain seq x y z
N MET A 1 -23.99 -6.22 -11.68
CA MET A 1 -22.63 -5.65 -11.79
C MET A 1 -22.27 -5.19 -10.38
N VAL A 2 -20.99 -5.11 -9.99
CA VAL A 2 -20.67 -4.52 -8.68
C VAL A 2 -21.08 -3.06 -8.66
N GLU A 3 -21.94 -2.72 -7.70
CA GLU A 3 -22.56 -1.40 -7.58
C GLU A 3 -22.12 -0.72 -6.31
N GLU A 4 -21.89 -1.47 -5.23
CA GLU A 4 -21.63 -0.90 -3.91
C GLU A 4 -20.39 -1.48 -3.24
N VAL A 5 -19.77 -0.64 -2.41
CA VAL A 5 -18.63 -0.97 -1.56
C VAL A 5 -18.98 -0.72 -0.10
N ILE A 6 -18.83 -1.75 0.73
CA ILE A 6 -19.00 -1.66 2.17
C ILE A 6 -17.65 -1.28 2.79
N LYS A 7 -17.60 -0.12 3.44
CA LYS A 7 -16.44 0.39 4.18
C LYS A 7 -16.22 -0.38 5.48
N LYS A 8 -15.06 -0.17 6.10
CA LYS A 8 -14.69 -0.81 7.37
C LYS A 8 -15.64 -0.45 8.52
N ASN A 9 -16.21 0.76 8.50
CA ASN A 9 -17.22 1.24 9.45
C ASN A 9 -18.65 0.76 9.14
N GLY A 10 -18.85 -0.04 8.09
CA GLY A 10 -20.17 -0.50 7.64
C GLY A 10 -20.91 0.47 6.72
N GLU A 11 -20.37 1.66 6.47
CA GLU A 11 -20.94 2.62 5.52
C GLU A 11 -20.88 2.07 4.09
N VAL A 12 -21.89 2.37 3.28
CA VAL A 12 -22.02 1.92 1.90
C VAL A 12 -21.78 3.09 0.95
N GLU A 13 -20.96 2.89 -0.07
CA GLU A 13 -20.76 3.85 -1.15
C GLU A 13 -20.75 3.18 -2.52
N GLY A 14 -20.95 3.96 -3.58
CA GLY A 14 -20.88 3.43 -4.95
C GLY A 14 -19.48 2.90 -5.30
N PHE A 15 -19.43 1.80 -6.04
CA PHE A 15 -18.21 1.25 -6.60
C PHE A 15 -17.64 2.18 -7.67
N ILE A 16 -16.51 2.82 -7.36
CA ILE A 16 -15.83 3.74 -8.26
C ILE A 16 -14.49 3.13 -8.67
N LYS A 17 -14.38 2.76 -9.95
CA LYS A 17 -13.16 2.14 -10.51
C LYS A 17 -11.94 3.05 -10.36
N GLU A 18 -12.10 4.35 -10.51
CA GLU A 18 -11.04 5.35 -10.42
C GLU A 18 -10.39 5.39 -9.03
N LYS A 19 -11.15 5.12 -7.94
CA LYS A 19 -10.58 4.99 -6.59
C LYS A 19 -9.59 3.83 -6.49
N ILE A 20 -9.85 2.74 -7.22
CA ILE A 20 -8.93 1.59 -7.27
C ILE A 20 -7.68 1.95 -8.06
N VAL A 21 -7.82 2.69 -9.17
CA VAL A 21 -6.68 3.16 -9.96
C VAL A 21 -5.79 4.07 -9.12
N VAL A 22 -6.37 5.07 -8.44
CA VAL A 22 -5.63 5.98 -7.55
C VAL A 22 -4.92 5.18 -6.46
N SER A 23 -5.61 4.27 -5.77
CA SER A 23 -4.99 3.45 -4.72
C SER A 23 -3.83 2.58 -5.23
N ALA A 24 -3.90 2.06 -6.46
CA ALA A 24 -2.81 1.30 -7.03
C ALA A 24 -1.61 2.18 -7.43
N ILE A 25 -1.86 3.40 -7.92
CA ILE A 25 -0.81 4.37 -8.24
C ILE A 25 -0.11 4.86 -6.96
N GLU A 26 -0.87 5.17 -5.92
CA GLU A 26 -0.33 5.55 -4.61
C GLU A 26 0.56 4.45 -4.02
N ALA A 27 0.27 3.19 -4.34
CA ALA A 27 1.07 2.04 -3.95
C ALA A 27 2.28 1.76 -4.88
N GLY A 28 2.57 2.66 -5.83
CA GLY A 28 3.72 2.59 -6.72
C GLY A 28 3.48 1.99 -8.11
N ALA A 29 2.24 1.67 -8.49
CA ALA A 29 1.96 1.13 -9.83
C ALA A 29 1.91 2.23 -10.90
N GLU A 30 2.48 1.96 -12.08
CA GLU A 30 2.29 2.85 -13.23
C GLU A 30 0.81 2.93 -13.66
N TYR A 31 0.37 4.09 -14.16
CA TYR A 31 -1.03 4.35 -14.54
C TYR A 31 -1.64 3.25 -15.43
N ARG A 32 -0.94 2.82 -16.49
CA ARG A 32 -1.43 1.77 -17.40
C ARG A 32 -1.68 0.45 -16.67
N ARG A 33 -0.87 0.15 -15.67
CA ARG A 33 -0.95 -1.04 -14.83
C ARG A 33 -2.08 -0.92 -13.82
N ALA A 34 -2.14 0.20 -13.11
CA ALA A 34 -3.22 0.53 -12.18
C ALA A 34 -4.60 0.40 -12.84
N LYS A 35 -4.74 0.87 -14.09
CA LYS A 35 -5.96 0.71 -14.89
C LYS A 35 -6.31 -0.77 -15.13
N LYS A 36 -5.33 -1.60 -15.49
CA LYS A 36 -5.51 -3.05 -15.68
C LYS A 36 -5.91 -3.76 -14.38
N ILE A 37 -5.32 -3.38 -13.25
CA ILE A 37 -5.67 -3.92 -11.92
C ILE A 37 -7.12 -3.57 -11.58
N ALA A 38 -7.53 -2.33 -11.81
CA ALA A 38 -8.89 -1.89 -11.59
C ALA A 38 -9.90 -2.64 -12.49
N ASP A 39 -9.55 -2.91 -13.75
CA ASP A 39 -10.36 -3.73 -14.66
C ASP A 39 -10.51 -5.18 -14.17
N LYS A 40 -9.40 -5.81 -13.74
CA LYS A 40 -9.44 -7.16 -13.17
C LYS A 40 -10.33 -7.23 -11.93
N ILE A 41 -10.24 -6.23 -11.04
CA ILE A 41 -11.05 -6.18 -9.83
C ILE A 41 -12.53 -6.03 -10.17
N LYS A 42 -12.88 -5.10 -11.06
CA LYS A 42 -14.26 -4.92 -11.52
C LYS A 42 -14.81 -6.23 -12.11
N ASN A 43 -14.03 -6.91 -12.95
CA ASN A 43 -14.42 -8.16 -13.56
C ASN A 43 -14.55 -9.32 -12.55
N LYS A 44 -13.68 -9.36 -11.55
CA LYS A 44 -13.71 -10.38 -10.49
C LYS A 44 -14.98 -10.30 -9.64
N PHE A 45 -15.47 -9.08 -9.38
CA PHE A 45 -16.65 -8.83 -8.56
C PHE A 45 -17.90 -8.56 -9.38
N LYS A 46 -17.88 -8.77 -10.71
CA LYS A 46 -18.98 -8.40 -11.61
C LYS A 46 -20.33 -9.04 -11.26
N ASP A 47 -20.30 -10.23 -10.66
CA ASP A 47 -21.46 -11.03 -10.29
C ASP A 47 -21.92 -10.79 -8.83
N GLN A 48 -21.27 -9.86 -8.13
CA GLN A 48 -21.65 -9.41 -6.79
C GLN A 48 -22.30 -8.04 -6.88
N GLU A 49 -23.36 -7.80 -6.11
CA GLU A 49 -23.98 -6.48 -5.98
C GLU A 49 -23.14 -5.57 -5.07
N THR A 50 -22.71 -6.12 -3.92
CA THR A 50 -21.92 -5.43 -2.89
C THR A 50 -20.57 -6.12 -2.68
N VAL A 51 -19.51 -5.36 -2.41
CA VAL A 51 -18.18 -5.89 -2.05
C VAL A 51 -17.58 -5.14 -0.86
N LYS A 52 -16.79 -5.80 0.00
CA LYS A 52 -16.13 -5.08 1.11
C LYS A 52 -14.84 -4.40 0.66
N THR A 53 -14.54 -3.24 1.25
CA THR A 53 -13.29 -2.51 1.01
C THR A 53 -12.05 -3.37 1.29
N SER A 54 -12.11 -4.23 2.32
CA SER A 54 -11.04 -5.18 2.66
C SER A 54 -10.76 -6.18 1.53
N ASP A 55 -11.81 -6.63 0.81
CA ASP A 55 -11.69 -7.62 -0.26
C ASP A 55 -11.11 -7.01 -1.53
N ILE A 56 -11.55 -5.77 -1.85
CA ILE A 56 -10.95 -4.96 -2.92
C ILE A 56 -9.46 -4.78 -2.63
N ARG A 57 -9.11 -4.26 -1.44
CA ARG A 57 -7.74 -3.95 -1.05
C ARG A 57 -6.83 -5.17 -1.05
N SER A 58 -7.31 -6.29 -0.49
CA SER A 58 -6.61 -7.58 -0.56
C SER A 58 -6.37 -8.04 -1.99
N THR A 59 -7.30 -7.77 -2.90
CA THR A 59 -7.14 -8.09 -4.32
C THR A 59 -6.14 -7.17 -5.01
N ILE A 60 -6.16 -5.86 -4.72
CA ILE A 60 -5.15 -4.90 -5.22
C ILE A 60 -3.75 -5.37 -4.83
N ILE A 61 -3.53 -5.62 -3.53
CA ILE A 61 -2.21 -6.03 -3.03
C ILE A 61 -1.79 -7.37 -3.65
N LYS A 62 -2.71 -8.32 -3.83
CA LYS A 62 -2.42 -9.59 -4.53
C LYS A 62 -1.97 -9.37 -5.98
N GLU A 63 -2.59 -8.46 -6.71
CA GLU A 63 -2.20 -8.14 -8.08
C GLU A 63 -0.85 -7.42 -8.12
N LEU A 64 -0.58 -6.49 -7.20
CA LEU A 64 0.70 -5.80 -7.07
C LEU A 64 1.84 -6.75 -6.65
N LEU A 65 1.57 -7.74 -5.78
CA LEU A 65 2.54 -8.75 -5.36
C LEU A 65 3.02 -9.67 -6.49
N ASN A 66 2.18 -9.85 -7.51
CA ASN A 66 2.57 -10.62 -8.69
C ASN A 66 3.57 -9.84 -9.57
N GLU A 67 3.85 -8.58 -9.25
CA GLU A 67 4.86 -7.75 -9.89
C GLU A 67 6.12 -7.74 -9.03
N LYS A 68 7.18 -8.36 -9.54
CA LYS A 68 8.47 -8.45 -8.86
C LYS A 68 9.09 -7.08 -8.53
N ASP A 69 8.69 -6.04 -9.26
CA ASP A 69 9.26 -4.69 -9.14
C ASP A 69 8.44 -3.74 -8.24
N ILE A 70 7.20 -4.08 -7.87
CA ILE A 70 6.33 -3.18 -7.07
C ILE A 70 6.39 -3.53 -5.58
N ILE A 71 6.34 -4.83 -5.25
CA ILE A 71 6.46 -5.29 -3.87
C ILE A 71 7.69 -6.18 -3.79
N PRO A 72 8.86 -5.58 -3.57
CA PRO A 72 10.07 -6.37 -3.52
C PRO A 72 10.00 -7.26 -2.27
N GLN A 73 10.43 -8.51 -2.44
CA GLN A 73 10.56 -9.45 -1.33
C GLN A 73 11.95 -9.26 -0.74
N GLU A 74 12.06 -8.37 0.23
CA GLU A 74 13.35 -7.83 0.62
C GLU A 74 13.84 -8.33 1.96
N LYS A 75 15.18 -8.37 2.08
CA LYS A 75 15.83 -8.40 3.38
C LYS A 75 15.67 -7.03 4.02
N LEU A 76 15.61 -7.00 5.34
CA LEU A 76 15.45 -5.80 6.16
C LEU A 76 16.33 -4.61 5.71
N ALA A 77 17.60 -4.87 5.36
CA ALA A 77 18.55 -3.83 4.95
C ALA A 77 18.08 -3.04 3.71
N ASN A 78 17.55 -3.73 2.70
CA ASN A 78 17.08 -3.09 1.47
C ASN A 78 15.82 -2.26 1.74
N CYS A 79 14.95 -2.72 2.66
CA CYS A 79 13.76 -1.96 3.06
C CYS A 79 14.13 -0.61 3.67
N THR A 80 15.15 -0.60 4.54
CA THR A 80 15.62 0.63 5.20
C THR A 80 16.30 1.57 4.20
N GLU A 81 17.05 1.03 3.24
CA GLU A 81 17.63 1.81 2.14
C GLU A 81 16.53 2.47 1.29
N ARG A 82 15.54 1.69 0.85
CA ARG A 82 14.41 2.20 0.06
C ARG A 82 13.59 3.26 0.78
N ILE A 83 13.38 3.09 2.09
CA ILE A 83 12.75 4.12 2.93
C ILE A 83 13.58 5.40 2.91
N SER A 84 14.90 5.30 3.00
CA SER A 84 15.79 6.46 3.02
C SER A 84 15.78 7.20 1.68
N GLU A 85 15.76 6.49 0.56
CA GLU A 85 15.60 7.07 -0.78
C GLU A 85 14.29 7.87 -0.88
N ILE A 86 13.17 7.28 -0.45
CA ILE A 86 11.86 7.95 -0.45
C ILE A 86 11.86 9.15 0.49
N GLU A 87 12.50 9.06 1.66
CA GLU A 87 12.64 10.18 2.59
C GLU A 87 13.39 11.36 1.95
N GLU A 88 14.48 11.11 1.20
CA GLU A 88 15.20 12.16 0.45
C GLU A 88 14.33 12.75 -0.67
N GLU A 89 13.68 11.91 -1.48
CA GLU A 89 12.77 12.40 -2.54
C GLU A 89 11.63 13.27 -1.98
N LEU A 90 11.14 12.93 -0.78
CA LEU A 90 10.10 13.69 -0.10
C LEU A 90 10.60 15.00 0.51
N LYS A 91 11.90 15.16 0.80
CA LYS A 91 12.46 16.45 1.24
C LYS A 91 12.40 17.50 0.13
N ASP A 92 12.71 17.08 -1.09
CA ASP A 92 12.71 17.98 -2.26
C ASP A 92 11.29 18.38 -2.67
N ARG A 93 10.30 17.54 -2.36
CA ARG A 93 8.88 17.82 -2.54
C ARG A 93 8.33 18.59 -1.32
N ALA A 94 8.76 19.84 -1.15
CA ALA A 94 8.40 20.77 -0.05
C ALA A 94 6.91 21.18 0.01
N SER A 95 5.98 20.28 -0.31
CA SER A 95 4.54 20.50 -0.29
C SER A 95 3.95 20.03 1.05
N TYR A 96 3.18 20.90 1.70
CA TYR A 96 2.48 20.57 2.94
C TYR A 96 1.61 19.32 2.75
N GLY A 97 1.91 18.24 3.48
CA GLY A 97 1.17 16.99 3.40
C GLY A 97 1.68 15.94 2.40
N ALA A 98 2.83 16.15 1.75
CA ALA A 98 3.47 15.14 0.92
C ALA A 98 3.65 13.82 1.70
N SER A 99 3.39 12.70 1.03
CA SER A 99 3.60 11.37 1.59
C SER A 99 3.59 10.32 0.50
N GLU A 100 4.35 9.26 0.70
CA GLU A 100 4.43 8.10 -0.19
C GLU A 100 3.93 6.86 0.56
N ILE A 101 3.34 5.91 -0.16
CA ILE A 101 2.96 4.60 0.39
C ILE A 101 3.94 3.57 -0.15
N LEU A 102 4.58 2.84 0.74
CA LEU A 102 5.46 1.73 0.40
C LEU A 102 4.84 0.42 0.89
N LEU A 103 4.82 -0.58 0.00
CA LEU A 103 4.41 -1.95 0.32
C LEU A 103 5.65 -2.83 0.41
N ILE A 104 5.85 -3.48 1.57
CA ILE A 104 7.00 -4.37 1.83
C ILE A 104 6.47 -5.75 2.15
N SER A 105 7.11 -6.80 1.63
CA SER A 105 6.74 -8.19 1.94
C SER A 105 7.83 -8.97 2.67
N PHE A 106 7.44 -9.68 3.73
CA PHE A 106 8.29 -10.54 4.56
C PHE A 106 7.80 -11.99 4.55
N LYS A 107 8.71 -12.95 4.75
CA LYS A 107 8.36 -14.39 4.76
C LYS A 107 7.88 -14.89 6.11
N ASN A 108 8.33 -14.26 7.20
CA ASN A 108 8.08 -14.73 8.55
C ASN A 108 7.77 -13.57 9.50
N THR A 109 7.19 -13.90 10.64
CA THR A 109 6.80 -12.94 11.68
C THR A 109 7.99 -12.29 12.36
N ASP A 110 9.15 -12.94 12.41
CA ASP A 110 10.34 -12.41 13.06
C ASP A 110 10.92 -11.20 12.30
N GLU A 111 10.97 -11.30 10.97
CA GLU A 111 11.34 -10.20 10.09
C GLU A 111 10.36 -9.02 10.21
N VAL A 112 9.06 -9.32 10.24
CA VAL A 112 8.01 -8.31 10.48
C VAL A 112 8.26 -7.60 11.81
N ASN A 113 8.46 -8.35 12.90
CA ASN A 113 8.66 -7.77 14.23
C ASN A 113 9.94 -6.92 14.31
N LYS A 114 11.04 -7.36 13.68
CA LYS A 114 12.27 -6.57 13.60
C LYS A 114 12.04 -5.28 12.83
N PHE A 115 11.41 -5.38 11.67
CA PHE A 115 11.10 -4.22 10.83
C PHE A 115 10.20 -3.23 11.55
N THR A 116 9.05 -3.67 12.10
CA THR A 116 8.10 -2.79 12.79
C THR A 116 8.73 -2.09 14.00
N ASN A 117 9.61 -2.77 14.74
CA ASN A 117 10.37 -2.17 15.83
C ASN A 117 11.39 -1.14 15.36
N GLU A 118 12.03 -1.35 14.21
CA GLU A 118 13.00 -0.41 13.63
C GLU A 118 12.30 0.85 13.12
N ILE A 119 11.29 0.69 12.27
CA ILE A 119 10.55 1.83 11.70
C ILE A 119 9.65 2.53 12.71
N GLY A 120 9.20 1.83 13.76
CA GLY A 120 8.42 2.42 14.85
C GLY A 120 9.18 3.49 15.64
N LYS A 121 10.51 3.55 15.52
CA LYS A 121 11.35 4.60 16.11
C LYS A 121 11.34 5.90 15.29
N LYS A 122 10.96 5.85 14.02
CA LYS A 122 10.92 7.01 13.11
C LYS A 122 9.57 7.72 13.21
N GLN A 123 9.56 9.01 13.55
CA GLN A 123 8.32 9.79 13.73
C GLN A 123 7.58 10.09 12.42
N ASN A 124 8.31 10.09 11.29
CA ASN A 124 7.80 10.40 9.98
C ASN A 124 7.23 9.17 9.22
N ILE A 125 7.27 7.98 9.83
CA ILE A 125 6.73 6.74 9.25
C ILE A 125 5.54 6.25 10.06
N LYS A 126 4.48 5.81 9.37
CA LYS A 126 3.30 5.21 10.00
C LYS A 126 2.93 3.91 9.31
N ILE A 127 2.92 2.80 10.06
CA ILE A 127 2.32 1.54 9.60
C ILE A 127 0.81 1.75 9.47
N LYS A 128 0.27 1.52 8.27
CA LYS A 128 -1.17 1.57 8.04
C LYS A 128 -1.83 0.24 8.29
N GLU A 129 -1.25 -0.84 7.76
CA GLU A 129 -1.84 -2.16 7.84
C GLU A 129 -0.80 -3.27 7.63
N ILE A 130 -1.04 -4.43 8.23
CA ILE A 130 -0.27 -5.65 8.02
C ILE A 130 -1.26 -6.71 7.55
N ASN A 131 -1.02 -7.25 6.35
CA ASN A 131 -1.87 -8.25 5.72
C ASN A 131 -1.10 -9.56 5.55
N HIS A 132 -1.73 -10.68 5.85
CA HIS A 132 -1.18 -12.00 5.54
C HIS A 132 -1.78 -12.49 4.21
N ILE A 133 -0.94 -12.61 3.18
CA ILE A 133 -1.34 -12.98 1.82
C ILE A 133 -0.52 -14.18 1.36
N LYS A 134 -1.19 -15.32 1.16
CA LYS A 134 -0.57 -16.63 0.89
C LYS A 134 0.36 -17.03 2.04
N ASP A 135 1.66 -16.97 1.82
CA ASP A 135 2.77 -17.35 2.70
C ASP A 135 3.64 -16.13 3.09
N LYS A 136 3.14 -14.91 2.86
CA LYS A 136 3.89 -13.67 3.10
C LYS A 136 3.08 -12.68 3.93
N TYR A 137 3.79 -11.89 4.71
CA TYR A 137 3.27 -10.72 5.39
C TYR A 137 3.55 -9.49 4.54
N VAL A 138 2.52 -8.76 4.14
CA VAL A 138 2.66 -7.48 3.44
C VAL A 138 2.35 -6.35 4.41
N ILE A 139 3.30 -5.44 4.57
CA ILE A 139 3.18 -4.26 5.41
C ILE A 139 3.00 -3.05 4.50
N GLU A 140 1.93 -2.29 4.74
CA GLU A 140 1.72 -0.99 4.12
C GLU A 140 2.19 0.10 5.07
N ILE A 141 3.20 0.84 4.66
CA ILE A 141 3.73 1.97 5.42
C ILE A 141 3.47 3.27 4.67
N LYS A 142 3.13 4.31 5.42
CA LYS A 142 3.04 5.68 4.95
C LYS A 142 4.29 6.43 5.40
N ILE A 143 5.07 6.92 4.45
CA ILE A 143 6.28 7.72 4.69
C ILE A 143 5.92 9.18 4.47
N ARG A 144 6.29 10.03 5.41
CA ARG A 144 6.19 11.49 5.30
C ARG A 144 7.59 12.09 5.20
N PRO A 145 7.72 13.32 4.65
CA PRO A 145 8.95 14.07 4.74
C PRO A 145 9.45 14.07 6.19
N PRO A 146 10.75 13.83 6.41
CA PRO A 146 11.30 13.98 7.74
C PRO A 146 11.07 15.43 8.18
N THR A 147 10.47 15.63 9.35
CA THR A 147 10.43 16.96 9.97
C THR A 147 11.87 17.38 10.18
N GLN A 148 12.33 18.41 9.46
CA GLN A 148 13.55 19.09 9.83
C GLN A 148 13.33 19.63 11.24
N SER A 149 13.97 19.02 12.23
CA SER A 149 14.18 19.73 13.49
C SER A 149 15.03 20.93 13.12
N LEU A 150 14.41 22.11 13.15
CA LEU A 150 15.11 23.39 13.25
C LEU A 150 15.86 23.35 14.59
N TYR A 151 17.12 22.90 14.55
CA TYR A 151 18.09 23.14 15.62
C TYR A 151 19.03 24.26 15.18
#